data_AF-A0A3B9D0X7-F1
#
_entry.id   AF-A0A3B9D0X7-F1
#
_cell.length_a   1.000
_cell.length_b   1.000
_cell.length_c   1.000
_cell.angle_alpha   90.00
_cell.angle_beta   90.00
_cell.angle_gamma   90.00
#
_symmetry.space_group_name_H-M   'P 1'
#
loop_
_entity.id
_entity.type
_entity.pdbx_description
1 polymer ?
#
loop_
_entity_poly.entity_id
_entity_poly.type
_entity_poly.pdbx_seq_one_letter_code
_entity_poly.pdbx_strand_id
1 'polypeptide(L)'
;MNLDVQSISPTCIVNIAAYRFVQLDELEQLRADLRSVVEHTELKGTVLLSPEGINLFLAGERAGVDQFLSHLRSDERFAQIEVKESLNDYQPFNRMLIKIKSEIISFGMPGIAPQQQTSPKMPAHQLKQWLDDGRSVHLLDTRNNYEVDLGTFTNAIRPDIDNFREFPDAVSQLPESMKNEPIVMFCTGGIRCEKAGPYMEQAGFKQVYQLDGGILKYFEECGGDHYTGDCFVFDQRVAVDPQLQETLHTQCYICQEVVTPEAQQQKEYVPGVSCPQCFRPADEVIERRVAERNKSLAQLTQVLPGSTPYFNRRPLNVPARYDGFQLLDFLADWHPQVPREAWQKKIARSEVVPGQRYGRRKKRRKSPEETLPLAPDRIVRGGERFENLLPGTIEPDVNGDLKLIYEDDQFVVVNKPAPLPLHASGRFNRNTIQYLLDQLYRPEHPLFVHRLDANTSGVLVLCRKKAIARVVAPQFEQRVVRKTYLARVQGTPAEDVFHCDVGIAKSPGPGGLRLPDPEAGLEAETEF
;
A
#
# COMPACT_ATOMS: atom_id res chain seq x y z
N MET A 1 -34.65 -13.15 -22.64
CA MET A 1 -34.45 -14.49 -22.07
C MET A 1 -34.40 -14.31 -20.58
N ASN A 2 -35.51 -14.67 -19.91
CA ASN A 2 -35.62 -14.67 -18.47
C ASN A 2 -34.63 -15.71 -17.93
N LEU A 3 -33.65 -15.27 -17.16
CA LEU A 3 -32.83 -16.17 -16.36
C LEU A 3 -33.66 -16.50 -15.12
N ASP A 4 -33.95 -17.79 -14.98
CA ASP A 4 -34.58 -18.38 -13.81
C ASP A 4 -33.86 -17.94 -12.53
N VAL A 5 -34.55 -17.16 -11.71
CA VAL A 5 -34.19 -16.98 -10.31
C VAL A 5 -34.56 -18.29 -9.63
N GLN A 6 -33.62 -19.22 -9.58
CA GLN A 6 -33.72 -20.36 -8.68
C GLN A 6 -33.85 -19.80 -7.26
N SER A 7 -34.98 -20.10 -6.63
CA SER A 7 -35.23 -19.86 -5.21
C SER A 7 -34.20 -20.66 -4.40
N ILE A 8 -33.10 -20.01 -4.04
CA ILE A 8 -32.15 -20.53 -3.06
C ILE A 8 -32.90 -20.49 -1.73
N SER A 9 -33.28 -21.65 -1.23
CA SER A 9 -33.68 -21.83 0.17
C SER A 9 -32.62 -21.19 1.06
N PRO A 10 -32.96 -20.32 2.04
CA PRO A 10 -31.96 -19.60 2.82
C PRO A 10 -31.06 -20.62 3.51
N THR A 11 -29.82 -20.73 3.06
CA THR A 11 -28.80 -21.57 3.67
C THR A 11 -28.47 -20.96 5.02
N CYS A 12 -28.98 -21.57 6.09
CA CYS A 12 -28.63 -21.17 7.45
C CYS A 12 -27.13 -21.46 7.67
N ILE A 13 -26.33 -20.40 7.77
CA ILE A 13 -24.91 -20.44 8.07
C ILE A 13 -24.74 -20.44 9.58
N VAL A 14 -23.97 -21.40 10.08
CA VAL A 14 -23.62 -21.54 11.48
C VAL A 14 -22.27 -20.90 11.69
N ASN A 15 -22.21 -19.91 12.56
CA ASN A 15 -20.98 -19.31 13.05
C ASN A 15 -20.58 -19.98 14.35
N ILE A 16 -19.32 -20.41 14.45
CA ILE A 16 -18.74 -20.94 15.68
C ILE A 16 -17.55 -20.09 16.13
N ALA A 17 -17.49 -19.81 17.43
CA ALA A 17 -16.32 -19.23 18.08
C ALA A 17 -15.90 -20.12 19.25
N ALA A 18 -14.62 -20.45 19.34
CA ALA A 18 -14.09 -21.27 20.41
C ALA A 18 -12.61 -20.96 20.67
N TYR A 19 -12.18 -21.15 21.91
CA TYR A 19 -10.76 -21.12 22.24
C TYR A 19 -10.47 -22.17 23.31
N ARG A 20 -9.22 -22.61 23.37
CA ARG A 20 -8.74 -23.48 24.44
C ARG A 20 -7.25 -23.26 24.65
N PHE A 21 -6.89 -22.92 25.89
CA PHE A 21 -5.51 -22.92 26.34
C PHE A 21 -5.12 -24.34 26.70
N VAL A 22 -4.23 -24.93 25.91
CA VAL A 22 -3.67 -26.27 26.11
C VAL A 22 -2.31 -26.31 25.44
N GLN A 23 -1.33 -26.99 26.04
CA GLN A 23 0.00 -27.06 25.43
C GLN A 23 -0.08 -27.85 24.13
N LEU A 24 0.38 -27.23 23.04
CA LEU A 24 0.37 -27.82 21.71
C LEU A 24 1.78 -27.89 21.15
N ASP A 25 2.17 -29.11 20.80
CA ASP A 25 3.36 -29.39 20.02
C ASP A 25 2.97 -29.77 18.58
N GLU A 26 3.96 -29.92 17.71
CA GLU A 26 3.77 -30.38 16.32
C GLU A 26 2.73 -29.54 15.53
N LEU A 27 2.71 -28.22 15.77
CA LEU A 27 1.71 -27.29 15.21
C LEU A 27 1.58 -27.37 13.68
N GLU A 28 2.67 -27.68 12.98
CA GLU A 28 2.68 -27.86 11.53
C GLU A 28 1.87 -29.09 11.08
N GLN A 29 1.96 -30.19 11.83
CA GLN A 29 1.17 -31.39 11.59
C GLN A 29 -0.30 -31.12 11.91
N LEU A 30 -0.60 -30.55 13.08
CA LEU A 30 -1.97 -30.18 13.46
C LEU A 30 -2.61 -29.22 12.44
N ARG A 31 -1.85 -28.27 11.90
CA ARG A 31 -2.31 -27.39 10.82
C ARG A 31 -2.66 -28.17 9.55
N ALA A 32 -1.85 -29.15 9.18
CA ALA A 32 -2.10 -29.98 8.00
C ALA A 32 -3.35 -30.86 8.19
N ASP A 33 -3.51 -31.45 9.38
CA ASP A 33 -4.67 -32.28 9.72
C ASP A 33 -5.97 -31.47 9.65
N LEU A 34 -6.01 -30.31 10.34
CA LEU A 34 -7.16 -29.41 10.29
C LEU A 34 -7.43 -28.90 8.87
N ARG A 35 -6.39 -28.67 8.06
CA ARG A 35 -6.55 -28.24 6.66
C ARG A 35 -7.21 -29.33 5.83
N SER A 36 -6.85 -30.60 6.01
CA SER A 36 -7.42 -31.71 5.25
C SER A 36 -8.93 -31.88 5.49
N VAL A 37 -9.39 -31.58 6.71
CA VAL A 37 -10.80 -31.63 7.09
C VAL A 37 -11.59 -30.53 6.39
N VAL A 38 -11.07 -29.30 6.38
CA VAL A 38 -11.80 -28.17 5.79
C VAL A 38 -11.72 -28.09 4.27
N GLU A 39 -10.75 -28.77 3.64
CA GLU A 39 -10.54 -28.75 2.18
C GLU A 39 -11.75 -29.25 1.38
N HIS A 40 -12.57 -30.12 1.97
CA HIS A 40 -13.76 -30.69 1.35
C HIS A 40 -15.06 -30.08 1.91
N THR A 41 -14.95 -28.94 2.60
CA THR A 41 -16.08 -28.22 3.21
C THR A 41 -16.10 -26.78 2.72
N GLU A 42 -17.27 -26.14 2.78
CA GLU A 42 -17.42 -24.71 2.52
C GLU A 42 -17.17 -23.83 3.77
N LEU A 43 -16.45 -24.37 4.77
CA LEU A 43 -16.07 -23.62 5.95
C LEU A 43 -15.13 -22.47 5.59
N LYS A 44 -15.42 -21.29 6.13
CA LYS A 44 -14.56 -20.11 6.04
C LYS A 44 -14.35 -19.53 7.44
N GLY A 45 -13.34 -18.69 7.59
CA GLY A 45 -12.97 -18.12 8.88
C GLY A 45 -11.49 -18.33 9.18
N THR A 46 -11.13 -18.27 10.46
CA THR A 46 -9.75 -18.36 10.92
C THR A 46 -9.61 -19.31 12.09
N VAL A 47 -8.65 -20.23 12.00
CA VAL A 47 -8.09 -20.99 13.13
C VAL A 47 -6.68 -20.49 13.41
N LEU A 48 -6.42 -20.12 14.65
CA LEU A 48 -5.10 -19.78 15.17
C LEU A 48 -4.60 -20.93 16.03
N LEU A 49 -3.41 -21.43 15.69
CA LEU A 49 -2.66 -22.41 16.45
C LEU A 49 -1.43 -21.75 17.03
N SER A 50 -1.09 -22.06 18.27
CA SER A 50 0.15 -21.62 18.90
C SER A 50 0.58 -22.64 19.96
N PRO A 51 1.80 -22.58 20.49
CA PRO A 51 2.22 -23.49 21.55
C PRO A 51 1.33 -23.44 22.80
N GLU A 52 0.62 -22.34 23.02
CA GLU A 52 -0.28 -22.16 24.16
C GLU A 52 -1.74 -22.62 23.91
N GLY A 53 -2.11 -22.99 22.68
CA GLY A 53 -3.45 -23.50 22.40
C GLY A 53 -4.03 -23.17 21.02
N ILE A 54 -5.36 -23.17 20.96
CA ILE A 54 -6.17 -22.91 19.77
C ILE A 54 -7.19 -21.79 20.00
N ASN A 55 -7.43 -20.96 19.00
CA ASN A 55 -8.53 -19.99 18.95
C ASN A 55 -9.12 -19.99 17.54
N LEU A 56 -10.43 -20.07 17.41
CA LEU A 56 -11.11 -20.19 16.12
C LEU A 56 -12.39 -19.39 16.02
N PHE A 57 -12.62 -18.87 14.82
CA PHE A 57 -13.87 -18.28 14.36
C PHE A 57 -14.16 -18.88 12.98
N LEU A 58 -15.17 -19.72 12.86
CA LEU A 58 -15.51 -20.39 11.61
C LEU A 58 -16.98 -20.21 11.29
N ALA A 59 -17.32 -20.20 10.00
CA ALA A 59 -18.70 -20.23 9.56
C ALA A 59 -18.88 -21.08 8.32
N GLY A 60 -20.01 -21.77 8.24
CA GLY A 60 -20.43 -22.55 7.08
C GLY A 60 -21.71 -23.31 7.36
N GLU A 61 -22.03 -24.27 6.49
CA GLU A 61 -23.18 -25.15 6.72
C GLU A 61 -22.97 -26.03 7.95
N ARG A 62 -24.07 -26.36 8.64
CA ARG A 62 -24.08 -27.21 9.84
C ARG A 62 -23.24 -28.49 9.68
N ALA A 63 -23.39 -29.20 8.56
CA ALA A 63 -22.66 -30.43 8.30
C ALA A 63 -21.13 -30.23 8.32
N GLY A 64 -20.64 -29.13 7.72
CA GLY A 64 -19.22 -28.81 7.73
C GLY A 64 -18.71 -28.45 9.11
N VAL A 65 -19.48 -27.65 9.86
CA VAL A 65 -19.17 -27.29 11.26
C VAL A 65 -19.09 -28.54 12.14
N ASP A 66 -20.08 -29.43 12.07
CA ASP A 66 -20.13 -30.64 12.88
C ASP A 66 -18.99 -31.59 12.52
N GLN A 67 -18.64 -31.72 11.23
CA GLN A 67 -17.48 -32.50 10.78
C GLN A 67 -16.17 -31.96 11.37
N PHE A 68 -15.97 -30.63 11.30
CA PHE A 68 -14.79 -29.99 11.85
C PHE A 68 -14.71 -30.17 13.38
N LEU A 69 -15.81 -29.93 14.10
CA LEU A 69 -15.86 -30.10 15.56
C LEU A 69 -15.68 -31.55 15.98
N SER A 70 -16.24 -32.51 15.25
CA SER A 70 -16.06 -33.93 15.52
C SER A 70 -14.61 -34.34 15.35
N HIS A 71 -13.93 -33.86 14.31
CA HIS A 71 -12.51 -34.12 14.13
C HIS A 71 -11.69 -33.45 15.22
N LEU A 72 -11.95 -32.17 15.52
CA LEU A 72 -11.24 -31.43 16.56
C LEU A 72 -11.37 -32.13 17.93
N ARG A 73 -12.57 -32.54 18.30
CA ARG A 73 -12.85 -33.23 19.59
C ARG A 73 -12.35 -34.67 19.64
N SER A 74 -11.91 -35.26 18.52
CA SER A 74 -11.27 -36.58 18.51
C SER A 74 -9.86 -36.55 19.11
N ASP A 75 -9.23 -35.38 19.14
CA ASP A 75 -8.01 -35.11 19.88
C ASP A 75 -8.36 -34.82 21.35
N GLU A 76 -7.82 -35.61 22.28
CA GLU A 76 -8.07 -35.47 23.73
C GLU A 76 -7.76 -34.06 24.24
N ARG A 77 -6.81 -33.36 23.62
CA ARG A 77 -6.44 -31.98 23.96
C ARG A 77 -7.60 -31.01 23.75
N PHE A 78 -8.55 -31.31 22.87
CA PHE A 78 -9.71 -30.46 22.54
C PHE A 78 -11.07 -31.10 22.84
N ALA A 79 -11.13 -32.30 23.43
CA ALA A 79 -12.38 -33.03 23.67
C ALA A 79 -13.44 -32.20 24.43
N GLN A 80 -13.01 -31.34 25.35
CA GLN A 80 -13.87 -30.46 26.15
C GLN A 80 -13.86 -29.00 25.66
N ILE A 81 -13.56 -28.75 24.39
CA ILE A 81 -13.64 -27.38 23.86
C ILE A 81 -15.09 -26.90 23.85
N GLU A 82 -15.34 -25.81 24.56
CA GLU A 82 -16.61 -25.09 24.55
C GLU A 82 -16.72 -24.29 23.26
N VAL A 83 -17.86 -24.43 22.59
CA VAL A 83 -18.13 -23.80 21.30
C VAL A 83 -19.37 -22.94 21.45
N LYS A 84 -19.25 -21.68 21.07
CA LYS A 84 -20.37 -20.75 20.99
C LYS A 84 -20.88 -20.70 19.58
N GLU A 85 -22.20 -20.82 19.40
CA GLU A 85 -22.83 -20.80 18.09
C GLU A 85 -23.73 -19.59 17.91
N SER A 86 -23.78 -19.07 16.68
CA SER A 86 -24.78 -18.10 16.25
C SER A 86 -25.15 -18.36 14.78
N LEU A 87 -26.32 -17.90 14.35
CA LEU A 87 -26.85 -18.20 13.01
C LEU A 87 -26.94 -16.93 12.18
N ASN A 88 -26.52 -17.00 10.92
CA ASN A 88 -26.73 -15.97 9.91
C ASN A 88 -27.30 -16.60 8.63
N ASP A 89 -27.86 -15.80 7.73
CA ASP A 89 -28.34 -16.23 6.41
C ASP A 89 -27.30 -16.04 5.28
N TYR A 90 -26.12 -15.50 5.61
CA TYR A 90 -24.99 -15.35 4.70
C TYR A 90 -23.66 -15.79 5.33
N GLN A 91 -22.63 -15.95 4.50
CA GLN A 91 -21.29 -16.39 4.90
C GLN A 91 -20.42 -15.17 5.28
N PRO A 92 -20.11 -14.94 6.57
CA PRO A 92 -19.45 -13.70 7.04
C PRO A 92 -17.93 -13.71 6.92
N PHE A 93 -17.33 -14.78 6.38
CA PHE A 93 -15.90 -14.83 6.10
C PHE A 93 -15.62 -15.00 4.61
N ASN A 94 -14.61 -14.29 4.12
CA ASN A 94 -14.24 -14.35 2.70
C ASN A 94 -13.44 -15.61 2.32
N ARG A 95 -12.74 -16.21 3.28
CA ARG A 95 -11.82 -17.35 3.05
C ARG A 95 -11.56 -18.12 4.34
N MET A 96 -11.13 -19.38 4.20
CA MET A 96 -10.60 -20.19 5.29
C MET A 96 -9.11 -19.90 5.52
N LEU A 97 -8.71 -19.74 6.77
CA LEU A 97 -7.34 -19.51 7.20
C LEU A 97 -7.01 -20.41 8.38
N ILE A 98 -5.87 -21.09 8.32
CA ILE A 98 -5.30 -21.80 9.48
C ILE A 98 -3.86 -21.29 9.63
N LYS A 99 -3.60 -20.55 10.71
CA LYS A 99 -2.34 -19.83 10.92
C LYS A 99 -1.67 -20.29 12.21
N ILE A 100 -0.36 -20.46 12.14
CA ILE A 100 0.47 -20.65 13.32
C ILE A 100 0.95 -19.28 13.79
N LYS A 101 0.83 -19.02 15.09
CA LYS A 101 1.20 -17.79 15.77
C LYS A 101 2.01 -18.13 17.02
N SER A 102 2.71 -17.12 17.56
CA SER A 102 3.37 -17.24 18.87
C SER A 102 2.36 -17.39 19.99
N GLU A 103 1.21 -16.72 19.87
CA GLU A 103 0.12 -16.68 20.84
C GLU A 103 -1.23 -16.77 20.10
N ILE A 104 -2.23 -17.40 20.70
CA ILE A 104 -3.62 -17.40 20.18
C ILE A 104 -4.37 -16.10 20.46
N ILE A 105 -3.85 -15.33 21.43
CA ILE A 105 -4.22 -13.96 21.71
C ILE A 105 -2.95 -13.22 22.15
N SER A 106 -2.51 -12.25 21.34
CA SER A 106 -1.22 -11.57 21.57
C SER A 106 -1.28 -10.63 22.77
N PHE A 107 -0.63 -11.01 23.86
CA PHE A 107 -0.47 -10.18 25.06
C PHE A 107 0.87 -9.46 25.10
N GLY A 108 1.86 -9.92 24.33
CA GLY A 108 3.13 -9.20 24.16
C GLY A 108 4.11 -9.34 25.32
N MET A 109 3.79 -10.15 26.33
CA MET A 109 4.68 -10.44 27.45
C MET A 109 4.85 -11.95 27.66
N PRO A 110 6.11 -12.43 27.84
CA PRO A 110 6.36 -13.82 28.18
C PRO A 110 5.99 -14.10 29.64
N GLY A 111 5.63 -15.34 29.95
CA GLY A 111 5.49 -15.83 31.34
C GLY A 111 4.06 -15.83 31.90
N ILE A 112 3.06 -15.40 31.14
CA ILE A 112 1.65 -15.63 31.49
C ILE A 112 1.19 -16.93 30.84
N ALA A 113 0.89 -17.93 31.67
CA ALA A 113 0.43 -19.24 31.24
C ALA A 113 -1.00 -19.50 31.75
N PRO A 114 -2.05 -19.11 30.99
CA PRO A 114 -3.44 -19.31 31.40
C PRO A 114 -3.81 -20.78 31.68
N GLN A 115 -3.03 -21.71 31.14
CA GLN A 115 -3.19 -23.15 31.37
C GLN A 115 -2.95 -23.56 32.83
N GLN A 116 -2.15 -22.79 33.57
CA GLN A 116 -1.74 -23.13 34.94
C GLN A 116 -2.63 -22.46 35.99
N GLN A 117 -3.00 -21.20 35.75
CA GLN A 117 -3.80 -20.40 36.67
C GLN A 117 -4.58 -19.36 35.88
N THR A 118 -5.89 -19.30 36.12
CA THR A 118 -6.80 -18.26 35.62
C THR A 118 -7.48 -17.61 36.80
N SER A 119 -7.78 -16.31 36.72
CA SER A 119 -8.58 -15.66 37.75
C SER A 119 -10.00 -16.27 37.84
N PRO A 120 -10.64 -16.23 39.02
CA PRO A 120 -11.99 -16.74 39.23
C PRO A 120 -13.00 -16.26 38.17
N LYS A 121 -13.78 -17.20 37.63
CA LYS A 121 -14.86 -16.92 36.69
C LYS A 121 -16.13 -16.51 37.43
N MET A 122 -16.75 -15.42 37.01
CA MET A 122 -18.01 -14.90 37.56
C MET A 122 -19.14 -15.16 36.54
N PRO A 123 -20.17 -15.94 36.89
CA PRO A 123 -21.35 -16.13 36.04
C PRO A 123 -22.08 -14.82 35.74
N ALA A 124 -22.72 -14.72 34.56
CA ALA A 124 -23.38 -13.49 34.13
C ALA A 124 -24.49 -13.05 35.09
N HIS A 125 -25.34 -13.96 35.54
CA HIS A 125 -26.39 -13.67 36.52
C HIS A 125 -25.83 -13.16 37.87
N GLN A 126 -24.66 -13.64 38.28
CA GLN A 126 -24.02 -13.16 39.51
C GLN A 126 -23.52 -11.72 39.35
N LEU A 127 -22.89 -11.41 38.22
CA LEU A 127 -22.48 -10.03 37.91
C LEU A 127 -23.69 -9.10 37.86
N LYS A 128 -24.74 -9.49 37.12
CA LYS A 128 -25.99 -8.74 37.03
C LYS A 128 -26.56 -8.43 38.41
N GLN A 129 -26.63 -9.43 39.28
CA GLN A 129 -27.11 -9.24 40.65
C GLN A 129 -26.25 -8.22 41.42
N TRP A 130 -24.92 -8.28 41.31
CA TRP A 130 -24.05 -7.29 41.98
C TRP A 130 -24.31 -5.86 41.48
N LEU A 131 -24.57 -5.70 40.19
CA LEU A 131 -24.88 -4.40 39.59
C LEU A 131 -26.28 -3.91 39.98
N ASP A 132 -27.29 -4.79 39.96
CA ASP A 132 -28.66 -4.50 40.40
C ASP A 132 -28.71 -4.07 41.88
N ASP A 133 -27.91 -4.72 42.73
CA ASP A 133 -27.79 -4.43 44.16
C ASP A 133 -26.96 -3.16 44.46
N GLY A 134 -26.37 -2.53 43.44
CA GLY A 134 -25.52 -1.35 43.61
C GLY A 134 -24.23 -1.61 44.39
N ARG A 135 -23.71 -2.85 44.34
CA ARG A 135 -22.47 -3.22 45.02
C ARG A 135 -21.27 -2.46 44.44
N SER A 136 -20.34 -2.03 45.29
CA SER A 136 -19.08 -1.43 44.83
C SER A 136 -18.21 -2.48 44.14
N VAL A 137 -18.12 -2.41 42.81
CA VAL A 137 -17.30 -3.26 41.95
C VAL A 137 -16.81 -2.43 40.76
N HIS A 138 -15.54 -2.63 40.37
CA HIS A 138 -15.00 -2.03 39.16
C HIS A 138 -15.19 -2.98 37.98
N LEU A 139 -15.79 -2.49 36.91
CA LEU A 139 -15.83 -3.23 35.65
C LEU A 139 -14.64 -2.77 34.80
N LEU A 140 -13.83 -3.70 34.29
CA LEU A 140 -12.66 -3.37 33.46
C LEU A 140 -12.81 -3.98 32.07
N ASP A 141 -12.99 -3.14 31.06
CA ASP A 141 -13.05 -3.58 29.67
C ASP A 141 -11.63 -3.91 29.20
N THR A 142 -11.39 -5.11 28.69
CA THR A 142 -10.07 -5.53 28.18
C THR A 142 -9.98 -5.46 26.66
N ARG A 143 -10.99 -4.85 26.03
CA ARG A 143 -11.08 -4.68 24.58
C ARG A 143 -10.33 -3.44 24.08
N ASN A 144 -10.14 -3.37 22.76
CA ASN A 144 -9.52 -2.22 22.11
C ASN A 144 -10.52 -1.06 22.03
N ASN A 145 -10.00 0.16 21.85
CA ASN A 145 -10.77 1.40 21.77
C ASN A 145 -12.01 1.30 20.88
N TYR A 146 -11.84 0.86 19.62
CA TYR A 146 -12.93 0.74 18.65
C TYR A 146 -14.05 -0.23 19.08
N GLU A 147 -13.75 -1.21 19.95
CA GLU A 147 -14.75 -2.15 20.49
C GLU A 147 -15.53 -1.53 21.65
N VAL A 148 -14.87 -0.68 22.45
CA VAL A 148 -15.47 0.03 23.59
C VAL A 148 -16.36 1.18 23.08
N ASP A 149 -15.95 1.86 22.01
CA ASP A 149 -16.70 2.95 21.38
C ASP A 149 -18.06 2.50 20.84
N LEU A 150 -18.18 1.23 20.44
CA LEU A 150 -19.44 0.63 20.01
C LEU A 150 -20.42 0.36 21.16
N GLY A 151 -19.89 0.00 22.33
CA GLY A 151 -20.69 -0.31 23.49
C GLY A 151 -19.86 -0.94 24.59
N THR A 152 -20.27 -0.71 25.84
CA THR A 152 -19.62 -1.28 27.03
C THR A 152 -20.57 -1.28 28.23
N PHE A 153 -20.17 -1.89 29.33
CA PHE A 153 -20.93 -1.82 30.57
C PHE A 153 -20.91 -0.40 31.16
N THR A 154 -22.02 -0.01 31.76
CA THR A 154 -22.19 1.29 32.43
C THR A 154 -21.15 1.44 33.52
N ASN A 155 -20.44 2.56 33.52
CA ASN A 155 -19.31 2.86 34.42
C ASN A 155 -18.11 1.90 34.30
N ALA A 156 -17.97 1.16 33.20
CA ALA A 156 -16.76 0.39 32.95
C ALA A 156 -15.55 1.29 32.75
N ILE A 157 -14.44 0.86 33.35
CA ILE A 157 -13.13 1.46 33.18
C ILE A 157 -12.62 1.11 31.78
N ARG A 158 -12.30 2.16 31.03
CA ARG A 158 -11.67 2.06 29.72
C ARG A 158 -10.14 2.08 29.89
N PRO A 159 -9.41 1.10 29.36
CA PRO A 159 -7.95 1.06 29.45
C PRO A 159 -7.24 1.96 28.42
N ASP A 160 -7.99 2.54 27.47
CA ASP A 160 -7.48 3.39 26.38
C ASP A 160 -6.36 2.74 25.54
N ILE A 161 -6.62 1.51 25.05
CA ILE A 161 -5.66 0.72 24.25
C ILE A 161 -6.13 0.51 22.81
N ASP A 162 -5.21 0.61 21.85
CA ASP A 162 -5.49 0.26 20.45
C ASP A 162 -5.22 -1.23 20.19
N ASN A 163 -4.31 -1.83 20.97
CA ASN A 163 -3.99 -3.25 20.90
C ASN A 163 -3.93 -3.87 22.30
N PHE A 164 -4.43 -5.10 22.44
CA PHE A 164 -4.38 -5.82 23.72
C PHE A 164 -2.98 -6.01 24.33
N ARG A 165 -1.91 -5.93 23.52
CA ARG A 165 -0.52 -5.95 24.02
C ARG A 165 -0.14 -4.72 24.87
N GLU A 166 -0.92 -3.64 24.77
CA GLU A 166 -0.75 -2.39 25.54
C GLU A 166 -1.49 -2.46 26.88
N PHE A 167 -2.28 -3.51 27.12
CA PHE A 167 -3.02 -3.70 28.37
C PHE A 167 -2.13 -3.68 29.63
N PRO A 168 -0.91 -4.26 29.63
CA PRO A 168 0.00 -4.14 30.77
C PRO A 168 0.32 -2.69 31.15
N ASP A 169 0.57 -1.84 30.15
CA ASP A 169 0.87 -0.43 30.37
C ASP A 169 -0.38 0.30 30.90
N ALA A 170 -1.57 -0.01 30.36
CA ALA A 170 -2.83 0.56 30.85
C ALA A 170 -3.11 0.22 32.32
N VAL A 171 -2.88 -1.02 32.74
CA VAL A 171 -3.04 -1.45 34.14
C VAL A 171 -2.09 -0.71 35.08
N SER A 172 -0.87 -0.39 34.64
CA SER A 172 0.09 0.37 35.45
C SER A 172 -0.39 1.79 35.81
N GLN A 173 -1.36 2.31 35.06
CA GLN A 173 -1.96 3.63 35.29
C GLN A 173 -3.21 3.56 36.20
N LEU A 174 -3.67 2.36 36.57
CA LEU A 174 -4.82 2.22 37.46
C LEU A 174 -4.48 2.67 38.89
N PRO A 175 -5.40 3.36 39.60
CA PRO A 175 -5.19 3.77 40.98
C PRO A 175 -4.84 2.61 41.92
N GLU A 176 -3.82 2.80 42.75
CA GLU A 176 -3.41 1.82 43.78
C GLU A 176 -4.55 1.45 44.75
N SER A 177 -5.51 2.37 44.98
CA SER A 177 -6.69 2.11 45.83
C SER A 177 -7.51 0.92 45.34
N MET A 178 -7.56 0.68 44.03
CA MET A 178 -8.33 -0.41 43.42
C MET A 178 -7.75 -1.80 43.73
N LYS A 179 -6.49 -1.92 44.14
CA LYS A 179 -5.84 -3.23 44.38
C LYS A 179 -6.53 -4.09 45.43
N ASN A 180 -7.27 -3.47 46.35
CA ASN A 180 -8.00 -4.17 47.40
C ASN A 180 -9.51 -4.28 47.11
N GLU A 181 -10.00 -3.70 46.02
CA GLU A 181 -11.42 -3.66 45.66
C GLU A 181 -11.75 -4.73 44.61
N PRO A 182 -13.01 -5.22 44.52
CA PRO A 182 -13.41 -6.18 43.51
C PRO A 182 -13.33 -5.59 42.10
N ILE A 183 -12.67 -6.31 41.19
CA ILE A 183 -12.60 -5.97 39.76
C ILE A 183 -13.15 -7.14 38.95
N VAL A 184 -14.11 -6.86 38.07
CA VAL A 184 -14.64 -7.83 37.10
C VAL A 184 -14.21 -7.39 35.70
N MET A 185 -13.31 -8.17 35.11
CA MET A 185 -12.85 -7.93 33.75
C MET A 185 -13.75 -8.64 32.74
N PHE A 186 -13.87 -8.06 31.55
CA PHE A 186 -14.63 -8.66 30.47
C PHE A 186 -14.01 -8.35 29.10
N CYS A 187 -14.37 -9.16 28.11
CA CYS A 187 -14.20 -8.90 26.69
C CYS A 187 -15.34 -9.60 25.93
N THR A 188 -15.32 -9.57 24.60
CA THR A 188 -16.38 -10.16 23.76
C THR A 188 -16.65 -11.63 24.11
N GLY A 189 -15.60 -12.46 24.13
CA GLY A 189 -15.75 -13.92 24.27
C GLY A 189 -15.06 -14.57 25.47
N GLY A 190 -14.31 -13.81 26.28
CA GLY A 190 -13.57 -14.27 27.47
C GLY A 190 -12.06 -14.46 27.29
N ILE A 191 -11.58 -14.77 26.08
CA ILE A 191 -10.17 -15.17 25.85
C ILE A 191 -9.11 -14.18 26.35
N ARG A 192 -9.36 -12.86 26.26
CA ARG A 192 -8.42 -11.84 26.75
C ARG A 192 -8.30 -11.86 28.27
N CYS A 193 -9.43 -12.07 28.96
CA CYS A 193 -9.50 -12.10 30.42
C CYS A 193 -8.70 -13.26 31.01
N GLU A 194 -8.56 -14.37 30.27
CA GLU A 194 -7.73 -15.52 30.67
C GLU A 194 -6.23 -15.15 30.80
N LYS A 195 -5.75 -14.12 30.07
CA LYS A 195 -4.40 -13.56 30.23
C LYS A 195 -4.36 -12.33 31.14
N ALA A 196 -5.35 -11.44 31.02
CA ALA A 196 -5.43 -10.22 31.79
C ALA A 196 -5.54 -10.50 33.31
N GLY A 197 -6.28 -11.54 33.70
CA GLY A 197 -6.48 -11.85 35.12
C GLY A 197 -5.22 -12.24 35.87
N PRO A 198 -4.47 -13.28 35.42
CA PRO A 198 -3.19 -13.62 36.02
C PRO A 198 -2.21 -12.45 36.04
N TYR A 199 -2.24 -11.58 35.02
CA TYR A 199 -1.44 -10.35 35.01
C TYR A 199 -1.85 -9.37 36.12
N MET A 200 -3.15 -9.11 36.28
CA MET A 200 -3.69 -8.25 37.34
C MET A 200 -3.32 -8.78 38.73
N GLU A 201 -3.41 -10.09 38.95
CA GLU A 201 -2.97 -10.74 40.19
C GLU A 201 -1.47 -10.51 40.45
N GLN A 202 -0.63 -10.68 39.42
CA GLN A 202 0.82 -10.39 39.51
C GLN A 202 1.11 -8.90 39.77
N ALA A 203 0.28 -7.99 39.25
CA ALA A 203 0.35 -6.56 39.49
C ALA A 203 -0.13 -6.14 40.90
N GLY A 204 -0.62 -7.09 41.70
CA GLY A 204 -0.97 -6.91 43.11
C GLY A 204 -2.46 -6.69 43.39
N PHE A 205 -3.34 -6.88 42.40
CA PHE A 205 -4.78 -6.85 42.61
C PHE A 205 -5.27 -8.14 43.27
N LYS A 206 -6.05 -8.01 44.35
CA LYS A 206 -6.40 -9.15 45.22
C LYS A 206 -7.73 -9.81 44.88
N GLN A 207 -8.69 -9.06 44.35
CA GLN A 207 -10.05 -9.50 44.10
C GLN A 207 -10.38 -9.38 42.60
N VAL A 208 -9.69 -10.16 41.79
CA VAL A 208 -9.82 -10.17 40.34
C VAL A 208 -10.79 -11.27 39.92
N TYR A 209 -11.80 -10.91 39.14
CA TYR A 209 -12.76 -11.82 38.54
C TYR A 209 -12.80 -11.58 37.04
N GLN A 210 -13.13 -12.62 36.28
CA GLN A 210 -13.43 -12.50 34.85
C GLN A 210 -14.86 -12.92 34.58
N LEU A 211 -15.58 -12.16 33.75
CA LEU A 211 -16.93 -12.51 33.32
C LEU A 211 -16.89 -13.82 32.52
N ASP A 212 -17.56 -14.84 33.04
CA ASP A 212 -17.60 -16.16 32.42
C ASP A 212 -18.27 -16.07 31.05
N GLY A 213 -17.57 -16.52 30.00
CA GLY A 213 -18.02 -16.41 28.62
C GLY A 213 -18.09 -14.99 28.03
N GLY A 214 -17.68 -13.96 28.76
CA GLY A 214 -17.64 -12.57 28.25
C GLY A 214 -19.01 -11.96 27.94
N ILE A 215 -18.99 -10.86 27.18
CA ILE A 215 -20.20 -10.06 26.86
C ILE A 215 -21.26 -10.90 26.14
N LEU A 216 -20.86 -11.76 25.18
CA LEU A 216 -21.82 -12.55 24.41
C LEU A 216 -22.63 -13.53 25.28
N LYS A 217 -21.99 -14.16 26.27
CA LYS A 217 -22.70 -15.03 27.23
C LYS A 217 -23.56 -14.22 28.19
N TYR A 218 -23.13 -13.01 28.55
CA TYR A 218 -23.95 -12.10 29.34
C TYR A 218 -25.22 -11.68 28.59
N PHE A 219 -25.13 -11.36 27.29
CA PHE A 219 -26.30 -11.07 26.46
C PHE A 219 -27.26 -12.26 26.36
N GLU A 220 -26.73 -13.47 26.20
CA GLU A 220 -27.52 -14.71 26.16
C GLU A 220 -28.31 -14.95 27.45
N GLU A 221 -27.67 -14.78 28.62
CA GLU A 221 -28.26 -15.11 29.92
C GLU A 221 -29.05 -13.94 30.56
N CYS A 222 -28.59 -12.71 30.33
CA CYS A 222 -29.04 -11.50 31.04
C CYS A 222 -29.56 -10.39 30.12
N GLY A 223 -29.46 -10.53 28.79
CA GLY A 223 -29.80 -9.46 27.85
C GLY A 223 -28.85 -8.27 27.96
N GLY A 224 -29.38 -7.05 27.76
CA GLY A 224 -28.60 -5.81 27.73
C GLY A 224 -28.52 -5.04 29.04
N ASP A 225 -28.95 -5.62 30.17
CA ASP A 225 -28.96 -4.92 31.45
C ASP A 225 -27.55 -4.41 31.80
N HIS A 226 -27.46 -3.15 32.24
CA HIS A 226 -26.22 -2.43 32.52
C HIS A 226 -25.25 -2.25 31.35
N TYR A 227 -25.56 -2.73 30.14
CA TYR A 227 -24.74 -2.54 28.95
C TYR A 227 -25.34 -1.46 28.05
N THR A 228 -24.50 -0.58 27.48
CA THR A 228 -24.93 0.45 26.54
C THR A 228 -24.26 0.23 25.20
N GLY A 229 -25.02 0.25 24.11
CA GLY A 229 -24.52 0.08 22.74
C GLY A 229 -24.47 -1.38 22.28
N ASP A 230 -23.64 -1.64 21.28
CA ASP A 230 -23.50 -2.95 20.62
C ASP A 230 -22.15 -3.60 20.95
N CYS A 231 -22.08 -4.93 20.83
CA CYS A 231 -20.84 -5.68 21.05
C CYS A 231 -20.13 -5.97 19.71
N PHE A 232 -18.91 -5.46 19.56
CA PHE A 232 -18.06 -5.77 18.40
C PHE A 232 -17.76 -7.27 18.27
N VAL A 233 -17.87 -7.80 17.04
CA VAL A 233 -17.52 -9.18 16.67
C VAL A 233 -16.55 -9.21 15.49
N PHE A 234 -15.64 -10.20 15.49
CA PHE A 234 -14.49 -10.26 14.58
C PHE A 234 -14.82 -10.92 13.22
N ASP A 235 -15.94 -10.54 12.62
CA ASP A 235 -16.42 -11.03 11.33
C ASP A 235 -17.23 -9.95 10.58
N GLN A 236 -17.80 -10.28 9.41
CA GLN A 236 -18.51 -9.29 8.57
C GLN A 236 -19.74 -8.66 9.23
N ARG A 237 -20.28 -9.23 10.31
CA ARG A 237 -21.37 -8.60 11.06
C ARG A 237 -20.95 -7.31 11.75
N VAL A 238 -19.65 -7.16 12.04
CA VAL A 238 -19.04 -6.03 12.75
C VAL A 238 -19.49 -5.87 14.21
N ALA A 239 -20.79 -5.88 14.49
CA ALA A 239 -21.35 -5.77 15.81
C ALA A 239 -22.67 -6.56 15.96
N VAL A 240 -22.99 -6.94 17.20
CA VAL A 240 -24.28 -7.54 17.57
C VAL A 240 -24.92 -6.78 18.73
N ASP A 241 -26.24 -6.70 18.73
CA ASP A 241 -27.01 -6.10 19.82
C ASP A 241 -27.10 -7.02 21.05
N PRO A 242 -27.70 -6.55 22.17
CA PRO A 242 -27.90 -7.40 23.35
C PRO A 242 -28.88 -8.57 23.17
N GLN A 243 -29.53 -8.69 22.02
CA GLN A 243 -30.34 -9.84 21.61
C GLN A 243 -29.56 -10.77 20.66
N LEU A 244 -28.25 -10.55 20.53
CA LEU A 244 -27.33 -11.30 19.67
C LEU A 244 -27.69 -11.22 18.17
N GLN A 245 -28.41 -10.18 17.76
CA GLN A 245 -28.72 -9.90 16.36
C GLN A 245 -27.67 -8.98 15.75
N GLU A 246 -27.33 -9.21 14.49
CA GLU A 246 -26.42 -8.33 13.73
C GLU A 246 -27.00 -6.92 13.62
N THR A 247 -26.15 -5.91 13.84
CA THR A 247 -26.55 -4.51 13.71
C THR A 247 -26.03 -3.90 12.41
N LEU A 248 -26.54 -2.71 12.06
CA LEU A 248 -26.22 -2.06 10.78
C LEU A 248 -24.82 -1.39 10.76
N HIS A 249 -23.98 -1.66 11.76
CA HIS A 249 -22.62 -1.17 11.80
C HIS A 249 -21.79 -1.81 10.68
N THR A 250 -20.92 -1.02 10.05
CA THR A 250 -19.99 -1.51 9.02
C THR A 250 -18.57 -1.14 9.39
N GLN A 251 -17.60 -1.86 8.86
CA GLN A 251 -16.19 -1.51 9.00
C GLN A 251 -15.69 -0.76 7.76
N CYS A 252 -15.00 0.36 7.95
CA CYS A 252 -14.37 1.09 6.85
C CYS A 252 -13.26 0.25 6.23
N TYR A 253 -13.34 -0.02 4.93
CA TYR A 253 -12.31 -0.80 4.22
C TYR A 253 -10.92 -0.15 4.25
N ILE A 254 -10.86 1.20 4.30
CA ILE A 254 -9.59 1.95 4.22
C ILE A 254 -8.89 2.04 5.58
N CYS A 255 -9.61 2.41 6.64
CA CYS A 255 -9.01 2.69 7.94
C CYS A 255 -9.41 1.70 9.04
N GLN A 256 -10.23 0.69 8.74
CA GLN A 256 -10.72 -0.34 9.70
C GLN A 256 -11.63 0.21 10.82
N GLU A 257 -11.93 1.50 10.81
CA GLU A 257 -12.83 2.15 11.77
C GLU A 257 -14.25 1.59 11.66
N VAL A 258 -14.95 1.46 12.78
CA VAL A 258 -16.38 1.10 12.76
C VAL A 258 -17.21 2.34 12.43
N VAL A 259 -18.12 2.19 11.48
CA VAL A 259 -18.96 3.28 10.98
C VAL A 259 -20.41 2.99 11.37
N THR A 260 -20.94 3.83 12.26
CA THR A 260 -22.34 3.74 12.72
C THR A 260 -23.32 4.02 11.58
N PRO A 261 -24.59 3.56 11.68
CA PRO A 261 -25.60 3.84 10.68
C PRO A 261 -25.80 5.34 10.38
N GLU A 262 -25.63 6.20 11.38
CA GLU A 262 -25.70 7.66 11.24
C GLU A 262 -24.48 8.20 10.50
N ALA A 263 -23.29 7.70 10.83
CA ALA A 263 -22.05 8.06 10.15
C ALA A 263 -22.04 7.62 8.68
N GLN A 264 -22.73 6.53 8.35
CA GLN A 264 -22.92 6.06 6.97
C GLN A 264 -23.79 7.02 6.12
N GLN A 265 -24.58 7.91 6.74
CA GLN A 265 -25.39 8.90 6.02
C GLN A 265 -24.62 10.19 5.71
N GLN A 266 -23.39 10.34 6.22
CA GLN A 266 -22.56 11.52 5.98
C GLN A 266 -21.95 11.49 4.57
N LYS A 267 -21.76 12.67 3.97
CA LYS A 267 -21.21 12.81 2.61
C LYS A 267 -19.77 12.26 2.50
N GLU A 268 -19.05 12.22 3.61
CA GLU A 268 -17.69 11.71 3.74
C GLU A 268 -17.63 10.17 3.68
N TYR A 269 -18.77 9.50 3.91
CA TYR A 269 -18.86 8.06 3.79
C TYR A 269 -19.15 7.65 2.34
N VAL A 270 -18.18 6.96 1.75
CA VAL A 270 -18.31 6.34 0.44
C VAL A 270 -17.87 4.88 0.59
N PRO A 271 -18.78 3.89 0.50
CA PRO A 271 -18.45 2.49 0.67
C PRO A 271 -17.21 2.06 -0.13
N GLY A 272 -16.24 1.47 0.56
CA GLY A 272 -14.96 1.04 -0.02
C GLY A 272 -13.94 2.14 -0.33
N VAL A 273 -14.28 3.42 -0.14
CA VAL A 273 -13.44 4.57 -0.51
C VAL A 273 -13.08 5.46 0.68
N SER A 274 -14.04 5.78 1.57
CA SER A 274 -13.79 6.60 2.76
C SER A 274 -14.88 6.47 3.81
N CYS A 275 -14.56 6.84 5.04
CA CYS A 275 -15.52 7.11 6.11
C CYS A 275 -15.25 8.51 6.71
N PRO A 276 -16.12 9.03 7.59
CA PRO A 276 -15.92 10.35 8.21
C PRO A 276 -14.57 10.54 8.89
N GLN A 277 -13.97 9.48 9.44
CA GLN A 277 -12.66 9.55 10.10
C GLN A 277 -11.50 9.67 9.11
N CYS A 278 -11.54 8.93 7.99
CA CYS A 278 -10.42 8.87 7.04
C CYS A 278 -10.62 9.74 5.79
N PHE A 279 -11.81 10.30 5.59
CA PHE A 279 -12.07 11.22 4.49
C PHE A 279 -11.13 12.43 4.57
N ARG A 280 -10.56 12.79 3.43
CA ARG A 280 -9.78 14.01 3.25
C ARG A 280 -10.24 14.69 1.96
N PRO A 281 -10.40 16.03 1.94
CA PRO A 281 -10.69 16.76 0.71
C PRO A 281 -9.64 16.51 -0.37
N ALA A 282 -10.04 16.56 -1.64
CA ALA A 282 -9.15 16.30 -2.77
C ALA A 282 -7.89 17.20 -2.75
N ASP A 283 -8.05 18.48 -2.42
CA ASP A 283 -6.94 19.43 -2.35
C ASP A 283 -5.93 19.04 -1.27
N GLU A 284 -6.38 18.60 -0.09
CA GLU A 284 -5.50 18.13 0.98
C GLU A 284 -4.74 16.85 0.56
N VAL A 285 -5.41 15.94 -0.15
CA VAL A 285 -4.78 14.72 -0.68
C VAL A 285 -3.69 15.08 -1.71
N ILE A 286 -3.96 16.03 -2.60
CA ILE A 286 -2.99 16.52 -3.59
C ILE A 286 -1.81 17.20 -2.89
N GLU A 287 -2.06 18.09 -1.93
CA GLU A 287 -1.01 18.78 -1.17
C GLU A 287 -0.09 17.80 -0.43
N ARG A 288 -0.66 16.78 0.24
CA ARG A 288 0.12 15.73 0.90
C ARG A 288 0.98 14.94 -0.08
N ARG A 289 0.41 14.51 -1.22
CA ARG A 289 1.17 13.82 -2.28
C ARG A 289 2.31 14.69 -2.79
N VAL A 290 2.05 15.97 -3.06
CA VAL A 290 3.06 16.93 -3.53
C VAL A 290 4.18 17.10 -2.49
N ALA A 291 3.84 17.22 -1.20
CA ALA A 291 4.82 17.33 -0.13
C ALA A 291 5.71 16.08 -0.01
N GLU A 292 5.11 14.89 -0.04
CA GLU A 292 5.84 13.61 -0.02
C GLU A 292 6.77 13.47 -1.23
N ARG A 293 6.28 13.80 -2.42
CA ARG A 293 7.07 13.74 -3.66
C ARG A 293 8.23 14.72 -3.66
N ASN A 294 8.01 15.93 -3.17
CA ASN A 294 9.07 16.92 -3.00
C ASN A 294 10.14 16.45 -2.01
N LYS A 295 9.75 15.79 -0.92
CA LYS A 295 10.69 15.15 0.02
C LYS A 295 11.51 14.07 -0.67
N SER A 296 10.89 13.19 -1.45
CA SER A 296 11.61 12.17 -2.24
C SER A 296 12.51 12.77 -3.32
N LEU A 297 12.08 13.84 -3.99
CA LEU A 297 12.91 14.57 -4.96
C LEU A 297 14.14 15.16 -4.29
N ALA A 298 13.99 15.82 -3.14
CA ALA A 298 15.11 16.38 -2.39
C ALA A 298 16.13 15.31 -2.00
N GLN A 299 15.69 14.10 -1.65
CA GLN A 299 16.58 12.96 -1.41
C GLN A 299 17.31 12.51 -2.70
N LEU A 300 16.60 12.44 -3.83
CA LEU A 300 17.19 12.07 -5.12
C LEU A 300 18.16 13.12 -5.68
N THR A 301 17.98 14.39 -5.31
CA THR A 301 18.80 15.51 -5.83
C THR A 301 19.82 16.03 -4.83
N GLN A 302 19.87 15.49 -3.60
CA GLN A 302 20.92 15.80 -2.61
C GLN A 302 22.32 15.57 -3.19
N VAL A 303 22.50 14.45 -3.88
CA VAL A 303 23.62 14.21 -4.79
C VAL A 303 23.03 13.79 -6.13
N LEU A 304 23.25 14.61 -7.14
CA LEU A 304 22.67 14.35 -8.45
C LEU A 304 23.16 13.00 -9.02
N PRO A 305 22.26 12.17 -9.59
CA PRO A 305 22.62 10.80 -9.98
C PRO A 305 23.71 10.67 -11.05
N GLY A 306 23.96 11.73 -11.83
CA GLY A 306 25.03 11.83 -12.81
C GLY A 306 26.29 12.52 -12.30
N SER A 307 26.27 13.16 -11.12
CA SER A 307 27.43 13.82 -10.52
C SER A 307 28.34 12.85 -9.76
N THR A 308 27.98 11.58 -9.65
CA THR A 308 28.85 10.50 -9.16
C THR A 308 29.34 9.63 -10.32
N PRO A 309 30.60 9.15 -10.32
CA PRO A 309 31.10 8.27 -11.38
C PRO A 309 30.20 7.04 -11.56
N TYR A 310 29.73 6.83 -12.79
CA TYR A 310 28.90 5.67 -13.07
C TYR A 310 29.20 5.05 -14.44
N PHE A 311 28.70 3.82 -14.61
CA PHE A 311 28.80 3.10 -15.86
C PHE A 311 27.67 3.52 -16.80
N ASN A 312 27.93 4.50 -17.67
CA ASN A 312 26.93 5.01 -18.61
C ASN A 312 26.82 4.08 -19.82
N ARG A 313 25.61 3.60 -20.09
CA ARG A 313 25.29 2.73 -21.24
C ARG A 313 24.47 3.51 -22.24
N ARG A 314 25.06 3.84 -23.39
CA ARG A 314 24.36 4.54 -24.47
C ARG A 314 23.98 3.55 -25.58
N PRO A 315 22.68 3.41 -25.90
CA PRO A 315 22.26 2.49 -26.94
C PRO A 315 22.68 2.99 -28.33
N LEU A 316 23.18 2.06 -29.14
CA LEU A 316 23.52 2.25 -30.54
C LEU A 316 22.64 1.32 -31.37
N ASN A 317 21.54 1.84 -31.91
CA ASN A 317 20.64 1.05 -32.76
C ASN A 317 21.08 1.23 -34.21
N VAL A 318 21.38 0.14 -34.92
CA VAL A 318 21.81 0.16 -36.31
C VAL A 318 20.61 0.45 -37.22
N PRO A 319 20.54 1.62 -37.88
CA PRO A 319 19.48 1.91 -38.85
C PRO A 319 19.59 1.01 -40.09
N ALA A 320 18.48 0.79 -40.79
CA ALA A 320 18.44 -0.07 -41.99
C ALA A 320 19.45 0.33 -43.08
N ARG A 321 19.75 1.63 -43.21
CA ARG A 321 20.71 2.15 -44.20
C ARG A 321 22.17 1.73 -43.97
N TYR A 322 22.49 1.20 -42.78
CA TYR A 322 23.81 0.68 -42.44
C TYR A 322 23.85 -0.85 -42.46
N ASP A 323 22.81 -1.53 -42.96
CA ASP A 323 22.88 -2.99 -43.13
C ASP A 323 24.03 -3.36 -44.07
N GLY A 324 24.89 -4.29 -43.63
CA GLY A 324 26.05 -4.71 -44.41
C GLY A 324 27.30 -3.86 -44.20
N PHE A 325 27.25 -2.78 -43.40
CA PHE A 325 28.43 -1.98 -43.08
C PHE A 325 29.35 -2.73 -42.10
N GLN A 326 30.64 -2.41 -42.09
CA GLN A 326 31.52 -2.79 -40.99
C GLN A 326 31.16 -1.99 -39.73
N LEU A 327 31.32 -2.59 -38.55
CA LEU A 327 31.01 -1.96 -37.26
C LEU A 327 31.72 -0.61 -37.10
N LEU A 328 33.01 -0.54 -37.46
CA LEU A 328 33.78 0.69 -37.36
C LEU A 328 33.28 1.78 -38.34
N ASP A 329 32.91 1.39 -39.56
CA ASP A 329 32.37 2.32 -40.57
C ASP A 329 31.04 2.89 -40.12
N PHE A 330 30.14 2.02 -39.62
CA PHE A 330 28.87 2.44 -39.04
C PHE A 330 29.08 3.44 -37.89
N LEU A 331 29.97 3.14 -36.94
CA LEU A 331 30.19 4.01 -35.78
C LEU A 331 30.79 5.37 -36.18
N ALA A 332 31.74 5.37 -37.11
CA ALA A 332 32.39 6.60 -37.58
C ALA A 332 31.43 7.49 -38.39
N ASP A 333 30.58 6.90 -39.23
CA ASP A 333 29.61 7.66 -40.04
C ASP A 333 28.41 8.13 -39.20
N TRP A 334 27.93 7.30 -38.27
CA TRP A 334 26.82 7.66 -37.38
C TRP A 334 27.21 8.71 -36.33
N HIS A 335 28.49 8.79 -35.97
CA HIS A 335 29.04 9.76 -35.02
C HIS A 335 30.27 10.49 -35.60
N PRO A 336 30.08 11.35 -36.61
CA PRO A 336 31.18 12.00 -37.33
C PRO A 336 32.03 12.93 -36.45
N GLN A 337 31.47 13.39 -35.32
CA GLN A 337 32.18 14.20 -34.33
C GLN A 337 33.21 13.41 -33.49
N VAL A 338 33.18 12.07 -33.55
CA VAL A 338 34.15 11.21 -32.85
C VAL A 338 35.10 10.60 -33.89
N PRO A 339 36.42 10.86 -33.80
CA PRO A 339 37.38 10.33 -34.76
C PRO A 339 37.32 8.80 -34.87
N ARG A 340 37.48 8.27 -36.08
CA ARG A 340 37.48 6.83 -36.36
C ARG A 340 38.43 6.06 -35.44
N GLU A 341 39.63 6.57 -35.21
CA GLU A 341 40.62 5.96 -34.31
C GLU A 341 40.13 5.83 -32.86
N ALA A 342 39.32 6.78 -32.39
CA ALA A 342 38.74 6.74 -31.06
C ALA A 342 37.72 5.59 -30.95
N TRP A 343 36.89 5.39 -31.97
CA TRP A 343 35.98 4.22 -32.03
C TRP A 343 36.75 2.90 -32.07
N GLN A 344 37.82 2.81 -32.84
CA GLN A 344 38.66 1.61 -32.88
C GLN A 344 39.24 1.26 -31.50
N LYS A 345 39.74 2.26 -30.75
CA LYS A 345 40.21 2.08 -29.37
C LYS A 345 39.08 1.63 -28.43
N LYS A 346 37.87 2.19 -28.57
CA LYS A 346 36.70 1.80 -27.76
C LYS A 346 36.30 0.35 -28.01
N ILE A 347 36.26 -0.07 -29.28
CA ILE A 347 35.99 -1.46 -29.65
C ILE A 347 37.04 -2.38 -29.01
N ALA A 348 38.33 -2.09 -29.18
CA ALA A 348 39.43 -2.90 -28.64
C ALA A 348 39.41 -3.02 -27.11
N ARG A 349 38.88 -2.02 -26.40
CA ARG A 349 38.69 -2.01 -24.94
C ARG A 349 37.40 -2.68 -24.46
N SER A 350 36.61 -3.26 -25.37
CA SER A 350 35.29 -3.81 -25.07
C SER A 350 34.31 -2.78 -24.51
N GLU A 351 34.47 -1.51 -24.88
CA GLU A 351 33.53 -0.43 -24.57
C GLU A 351 32.36 -0.37 -25.57
N VAL A 352 32.42 -1.12 -26.67
CA VAL A 352 31.27 -1.35 -27.56
C VAL A 352 30.92 -2.82 -27.48
N VAL A 353 29.72 -3.11 -26.95
CA VAL A 353 29.27 -4.48 -26.70
C VAL A 353 27.90 -4.74 -27.33
N PRO A 354 27.55 -6.02 -27.60
CA PRO A 354 26.19 -6.36 -28.00
C PRO A 354 25.17 -5.91 -26.95
N GLY A 355 24.13 -5.19 -27.39
CA GLY A 355 23.10 -4.65 -26.49
C GLY A 355 21.98 -5.66 -26.24
N GLN A 356 21.46 -5.70 -25.01
CA GLN A 356 20.28 -6.50 -24.73
C GLN A 356 19.03 -5.84 -25.32
N ARG A 357 18.24 -6.60 -26.11
CA ARG A 357 16.92 -6.13 -26.58
C ARG A 357 15.92 -6.21 -25.43
N TYR A 358 15.63 -5.07 -24.80
CA TYR A 358 14.53 -4.95 -23.85
C TYR A 358 13.18 -4.87 -24.59
N GLY A 359 12.34 -5.91 -24.45
CA GLY A 359 10.97 -5.90 -24.96
C GLY A 359 10.29 -7.28 -24.95
N ARG A 360 9.00 -7.32 -24.61
CA ARG A 360 8.10 -8.48 -24.76
C ARG A 360 7.87 -8.79 -26.25
N ARG A 361 8.85 -9.36 -26.95
CA ARG A 361 8.61 -10.03 -28.24
C ARG A 361 9.17 -11.45 -28.19
N LYS A 362 8.25 -12.39 -28.45
CA LYS A 362 8.44 -13.85 -28.50
C LYS A 362 9.77 -14.25 -29.16
N LYS A 363 10.49 -15.18 -28.50
CA LYS A 363 11.50 -16.09 -29.03
C LYS A 363 12.04 -15.73 -30.43
N ARG A 364 13.05 -14.87 -30.50
CA ARG A 364 14.00 -14.85 -31.64
C ARG A 364 15.31 -15.47 -31.17
N ARG A 365 15.99 -16.22 -32.06
CA ARG A 365 17.25 -16.95 -31.83
C ARG A 365 18.20 -16.12 -30.94
N LYS A 366 18.76 -16.76 -29.91
CA LYS A 366 19.90 -16.25 -29.13
C LYS A 366 20.90 -15.73 -30.17
N SER A 367 21.26 -14.45 -30.11
CA SER A 367 22.33 -13.93 -30.95
C SER A 367 23.56 -14.84 -30.77
N PRO A 368 24.37 -15.10 -31.81
CA PRO A 368 25.60 -15.86 -31.66
C PRO A 368 26.40 -15.33 -30.46
N GLU A 369 27.05 -16.22 -29.71
CA GLU A 369 27.97 -15.77 -28.67
C GLU A 369 29.14 -15.08 -29.38
N GLU A 370 29.24 -13.77 -29.18
CA GLU A 370 30.30 -12.95 -29.76
C GLU A 370 31.41 -12.77 -28.74
N THR A 371 32.65 -13.05 -29.17
CA THR A 371 33.83 -12.81 -28.34
C THR A 371 34.11 -11.31 -28.30
N LEU A 372 34.36 -10.78 -27.09
CA LEU A 372 34.83 -9.42 -26.90
C LEU A 372 36.37 -9.38 -26.89
N PRO A 373 37.01 -8.32 -27.40
CA PRO A 373 36.40 -7.18 -28.09
C PRO A 373 35.79 -7.56 -29.45
N LEU A 374 34.75 -6.85 -29.87
CA LEU A 374 34.16 -7.06 -31.20
C LEU A 374 35.19 -6.76 -32.29
N ALA A 375 35.10 -7.44 -33.44
CA ALA A 375 35.96 -7.14 -34.57
C ALA A 375 35.52 -5.82 -35.25
N PRO A 376 36.42 -4.84 -35.51
CA PRO A 376 36.05 -3.58 -36.16
C PRO A 376 35.44 -3.74 -37.56
N ASP A 377 35.82 -4.80 -38.27
CA ASP A 377 35.36 -5.20 -39.60
C ASP A 377 34.12 -6.11 -39.57
N ARG A 378 33.61 -6.45 -38.38
CA ARG A 378 32.36 -7.20 -38.20
C ARG A 378 31.21 -6.50 -38.91
N ILE A 379 30.49 -7.23 -39.75
CA ILE A 379 29.33 -6.72 -40.48
C ILE A 379 28.14 -6.52 -39.53
N VAL A 380 27.60 -5.30 -39.48
CA VAL A 380 26.38 -4.96 -38.72
C VAL A 380 25.12 -5.21 -39.53
N ARG A 381 24.02 -5.51 -38.84
CA ARG A 381 22.71 -5.75 -39.47
C ARG A 381 21.68 -4.69 -39.09
N GLY A 382 20.81 -4.32 -40.02
CA GLY A 382 19.71 -3.40 -39.77
C GLY A 382 18.83 -3.86 -38.59
N GLY A 383 18.63 -2.97 -37.61
CA GLY A 383 17.89 -3.23 -36.38
C GLY A 383 18.69 -3.94 -35.28
N GLU A 384 19.96 -4.26 -35.51
CA GLU A 384 20.89 -4.68 -34.46
C GLU A 384 21.09 -3.57 -33.42
N ARG A 385 21.43 -3.94 -32.18
CA ARG A 385 21.64 -3.00 -31.09
C ARG A 385 22.97 -3.32 -30.40
N PHE A 386 23.78 -2.29 -30.23
CA PHE A 386 24.97 -2.28 -29.37
C PHE A 386 24.77 -1.33 -28.19
N GLU A 387 25.67 -1.42 -27.23
CA GLU A 387 25.82 -0.45 -26.14
C GLU A 387 27.24 0.13 -26.20
N ASN A 388 27.32 1.46 -26.24
CA ASN A 388 28.54 2.20 -25.97
C ASN A 388 28.63 2.43 -24.47
N LEU A 389 29.63 1.80 -23.87
CA LEU A 389 29.93 1.82 -22.45
C LEU A 389 30.91 2.97 -22.18
N LEU A 390 30.54 3.85 -21.26
CA LEU A 390 31.35 4.97 -20.83
C LEU A 390 31.59 4.81 -19.32
N PRO A 391 32.57 3.99 -18.91
CA PRO A 391 32.91 3.79 -17.50
C PRO A 391 33.40 5.10 -16.88
N GLY A 392 33.05 5.32 -15.61
CA GLY A 392 33.50 6.51 -14.87
C GLY A 392 32.93 7.82 -15.41
N THR A 393 31.77 7.79 -16.08
CA THR A 393 31.10 9.01 -16.54
C THR A 393 30.72 9.86 -15.33
N ILE A 394 31.12 11.13 -15.34
CA ILE A 394 30.61 12.18 -14.47
C ILE A 394 29.99 13.23 -15.38
N GLU A 395 28.75 13.61 -15.09
CA GLU A 395 28.01 14.62 -15.83
C GLU A 395 28.26 16.01 -15.26
N PRO A 396 28.15 17.08 -16.08
CA PRO A 396 28.20 18.44 -15.55
C PRO A 396 27.08 18.68 -14.52
N ASP A 397 27.35 19.57 -13.58
CA ASP A 397 26.37 19.98 -12.59
C ASP A 397 25.19 20.71 -13.22
N VAL A 398 24.01 20.48 -12.66
CA VAL A 398 22.73 21.09 -13.04
C VAL A 398 22.05 21.59 -11.77
N ASN A 399 21.06 22.45 -11.93
CA ASN A 399 20.23 22.84 -10.80
C ASN A 399 19.24 21.69 -10.48
N GLY A 400 19.42 21.06 -9.32
CA GLY A 400 18.60 19.96 -8.81
C GLY A 400 17.34 20.39 -8.04
N ASP A 401 17.04 21.70 -7.92
CA ASP A 401 15.86 22.22 -7.20
C ASP A 401 14.55 22.05 -8.01
N LEU A 402 14.32 20.83 -8.49
CA LEU A 402 13.09 20.43 -9.17
C LEU A 402 11.97 20.27 -8.14
N LYS A 403 10.89 21.02 -8.31
CA LYS A 403 9.74 20.97 -7.39
C LYS A 403 8.50 20.50 -8.13
N LEU A 404 7.80 19.55 -7.52
CA LEU A 404 6.43 19.24 -7.86
C LEU A 404 5.52 20.35 -7.34
N ILE A 405 4.60 20.81 -8.19
CA ILE A 405 3.60 21.84 -7.83
C ILE A 405 2.17 21.31 -7.91
N TYR A 406 1.94 20.21 -8.62
CA TYR A 406 0.63 19.54 -8.68
C TYR A 406 0.78 18.07 -9.08
N GLU A 407 -0.02 17.18 -8.49
CA GLU A 407 -0.12 15.77 -8.88
C GLU A 407 -1.53 15.23 -8.61
N ASP A 408 -2.12 14.59 -9.63
CA ASP A 408 -3.31 13.78 -9.50
C ASP A 408 -3.14 12.43 -10.22
N ASP A 409 -4.24 11.75 -10.54
CA ASP A 409 -4.22 10.45 -11.20
C ASP A 409 -3.90 10.52 -12.72
N GLN A 410 -3.87 11.72 -13.29
CA GLN A 410 -3.68 11.99 -14.72
C GLN A 410 -2.43 12.80 -15.02
N PHE A 411 -2.12 13.79 -14.19
CA PHE A 411 -1.12 14.83 -14.40
C PHE A 411 -0.05 14.84 -13.32
N VAL A 412 1.14 15.24 -13.75
CA VAL A 412 2.25 15.64 -12.90
C VAL A 412 2.73 16.99 -13.41
N VAL A 413 2.78 17.99 -12.54
CA VAL A 413 3.23 19.34 -12.91
C VAL A 413 4.42 19.71 -12.04
N VAL A 414 5.51 20.12 -12.69
CA VAL A 414 6.75 20.51 -12.03
C VAL A 414 7.11 21.95 -12.34
N ASN A 415 7.70 22.63 -11.37
CA ASN A 415 8.50 23.83 -11.57
C ASN A 415 9.94 23.39 -11.84
N LYS A 416 10.33 23.42 -13.13
CA LYS A 416 11.65 23.07 -13.61
C LYS A 416 12.64 24.21 -13.29
N PRO A 417 13.77 23.94 -12.64
CA PRO A 417 14.85 24.91 -12.50
C PRO A 417 15.69 25.02 -13.78
N ALA A 418 16.61 25.97 -13.80
CA ALA A 418 17.64 26.11 -14.83
C ALA A 418 19.03 26.25 -14.18
N PRO A 419 20.09 25.69 -14.79
CA PRO A 419 20.08 24.81 -15.95
C PRO A 419 19.63 23.39 -15.56
N LEU A 420 18.70 22.76 -16.29
CA LEU A 420 18.33 21.36 -16.12
C LEU A 420 17.72 20.79 -17.42
N PRO A 421 18.41 19.89 -18.15
CA PRO A 421 17.90 19.31 -19.39
C PRO A 421 16.70 18.39 -19.15
N LEU A 422 15.76 18.36 -20.11
CA LEU A 422 14.58 17.49 -20.01
C LEU A 422 14.92 16.02 -20.17
N HIS A 423 15.72 15.68 -21.18
CA HIS A 423 16.06 14.30 -21.55
C HIS A 423 17.57 14.17 -21.83
N ALA A 424 18.04 12.93 -21.88
CA ALA A 424 19.43 12.60 -22.18
C ALA A 424 19.87 13.24 -23.50
N SER A 425 20.91 14.07 -23.45
CA SER A 425 21.43 14.81 -24.59
C SER A 425 22.88 15.24 -24.35
N GLY A 426 23.73 15.06 -25.36
CA GLY A 426 25.14 15.45 -25.28
C GLY A 426 25.86 14.84 -24.07
N ARG A 427 26.29 15.68 -23.14
CA ARG A 427 26.99 15.29 -21.89
C ARG A 427 26.04 14.86 -20.76
N PHE A 428 24.73 15.07 -20.90
CA PHE A 428 23.74 14.76 -19.87
C PHE A 428 23.00 13.46 -20.18
N ASN A 429 22.73 12.66 -19.16
CA ASN A 429 22.01 11.39 -19.23
C ASN A 429 21.18 11.19 -17.96
N ARG A 430 21.80 11.17 -16.79
CA ARG A 430 21.15 11.04 -15.48
C ARG A 430 20.82 12.38 -14.81
N ASN A 431 21.58 13.43 -15.10
CA ASN A 431 21.31 14.79 -14.65
C ASN A 431 20.24 15.44 -15.55
N THR A 432 19.07 14.81 -15.65
CA THR A 432 17.95 15.23 -16.51
C THR A 432 16.62 15.04 -15.79
N ILE A 433 15.61 15.86 -16.12
CA ILE A 433 14.26 15.76 -15.52
C ILE A 433 13.67 14.39 -15.77
N GLN A 434 13.79 13.87 -17.00
CA GLN A 434 13.30 12.55 -17.35
C GLN A 434 13.87 11.47 -16.43
N TYR A 435 15.18 11.48 -16.19
CA TYR A 435 15.79 10.49 -15.30
C TYR A 435 15.29 10.63 -13.86
N LEU A 436 15.22 11.86 -13.33
CA LEU A 436 14.75 12.12 -11.96
C LEU A 436 13.30 11.68 -11.76
N LEU A 437 12.41 12.03 -12.69
CA LEU A 437 11.00 11.62 -12.63
C LEU A 437 10.84 10.11 -12.88
N ASP A 438 11.64 9.50 -13.76
CA ASP A 438 11.65 8.05 -13.94
C ASP A 438 12.08 7.32 -12.67
N GLN A 439 12.98 7.86 -11.85
CA GLN A 439 13.30 7.27 -10.55
C GLN A 439 12.15 7.46 -9.54
N LEU A 440 11.53 8.64 -9.53
CA LEU A 440 10.48 8.98 -8.56
C LEU A 440 9.19 8.17 -8.75
N TYR A 441 8.82 7.87 -9.99
CA TYR A 441 7.52 7.28 -10.34
C TYR A 441 7.56 5.80 -10.74
N ARG A 442 8.71 5.11 -10.63
CA ARG A 442 8.81 3.69 -11.03
C ARG A 442 7.70 2.83 -10.40
N PRO A 443 7.09 1.91 -11.18
CA PRO A 443 7.38 1.54 -12.57
C PRO A 443 6.66 2.41 -13.63
N GLU A 444 5.95 3.45 -13.23
CA GLU A 444 5.34 4.42 -14.14
C GLU A 444 6.40 5.37 -14.71
N HIS A 445 6.11 5.91 -15.88
CA HIS A 445 7.00 6.83 -16.61
C HIS A 445 6.15 8.00 -17.12
N PRO A 446 6.06 9.10 -16.36
CA PRO A 446 5.34 10.29 -16.78
C PRO A 446 5.82 10.79 -18.15
N LEU A 447 4.87 11.18 -19.00
CA LEU A 447 5.10 11.50 -20.40
C LEU A 447 5.11 13.01 -20.59
N PHE A 448 6.18 13.52 -21.17
CA PHE A 448 6.26 14.91 -21.62
C PHE A 448 5.30 15.13 -22.79
N VAL A 449 4.46 16.16 -22.69
CA VAL A 449 3.54 16.60 -23.77
C VAL A 449 3.96 17.94 -24.39
N HIS A 450 4.95 18.59 -23.81
CA HIS A 450 5.65 19.76 -24.34
C HIS A 450 7.08 19.81 -23.78
N ARG A 451 7.88 20.79 -24.20
CA ARG A 451 9.28 20.91 -23.80
C ARG A 451 9.66 22.33 -23.42
N LEU A 452 10.61 22.43 -22.49
CA LEU A 452 11.37 23.64 -22.18
C LEU A 452 12.84 23.39 -22.51
N ASP A 453 13.59 24.45 -22.82
CA ASP A 453 15.03 24.32 -23.02
C ASP A 453 15.76 24.15 -21.68
N ALA A 454 17.00 23.64 -21.73
CA ALA A 454 17.76 23.35 -20.53
C ALA A 454 17.90 24.59 -19.61
N ASN A 455 18.10 25.77 -20.21
CA ASN A 455 18.30 27.04 -19.50
C ASN A 455 17.00 27.82 -19.23
N THR A 456 15.84 27.31 -19.65
CA THR A 456 14.53 27.90 -19.34
C THR A 456 13.98 27.25 -18.08
N SER A 457 13.66 28.04 -17.06
CA SER A 457 12.92 27.58 -15.88
C SER A 457 11.41 27.74 -16.08
N GLY A 458 10.61 27.08 -15.23
CA GLY A 458 9.16 27.29 -15.17
C GLY A 458 8.35 26.01 -15.23
N VAL A 459 7.08 26.16 -15.57
CA VAL A 459 6.08 25.09 -15.45
C VAL A 459 6.19 24.08 -16.59
N LEU A 460 6.30 22.80 -16.22
CA LEU A 460 6.28 21.67 -17.15
C LEU A 460 5.16 20.71 -16.74
N VAL A 461 4.32 20.35 -17.71
CA VAL A 461 3.17 19.46 -17.52
C VAL A 461 3.50 18.11 -18.14
N LEU A 462 3.27 17.05 -17.36
CA LEU A 462 3.45 15.67 -17.78
C LEU A 462 2.15 14.89 -17.55
N CYS A 463 1.94 13.86 -18.39
CA CYS A 463 0.80 12.95 -18.27
C CYS A 463 1.26 11.60 -17.71
N ARG A 464 0.61 11.08 -16.67
CA ARG A 464 0.95 9.77 -16.07
C ARG A 464 0.65 8.59 -16.98
N LYS A 465 -0.38 8.73 -17.83
CA LYS A 465 -0.91 7.64 -18.67
C LYS A 465 -0.84 8.01 -20.15
N LYS A 466 -0.48 7.04 -20.99
CA LYS A 466 -0.45 7.19 -22.47
C LYS A 466 -1.79 7.61 -23.06
N ALA A 467 -2.90 7.13 -22.49
CA ALA A 467 -4.24 7.49 -22.95
C ALA A 467 -4.51 9.00 -22.79
N ILE A 468 -4.09 9.58 -21.65
CA ILE A 468 -4.23 11.01 -21.39
C ILE A 468 -3.28 11.82 -22.28
N ALA A 469 -2.01 11.39 -22.41
CA ALA A 469 -1.04 12.06 -23.28
C ALA A 469 -1.51 12.17 -24.75
N ARG A 470 -2.25 11.18 -25.26
CA ARG A 470 -2.83 11.23 -26.63
C ARG A 470 -3.90 12.29 -26.81
N VAL A 471 -4.57 12.69 -25.72
CA VAL A 471 -5.58 13.76 -25.73
C VAL A 471 -4.93 15.12 -25.52
N VAL A 472 -3.92 15.18 -24.64
CA VAL A 472 -3.30 16.44 -24.21
C VAL A 472 -2.19 16.92 -25.16
N ALA A 473 -1.35 16.05 -25.70
CA ALA A 473 -0.26 16.47 -26.59
C ALA A 473 -0.74 17.21 -27.86
N PRO A 474 -1.80 16.77 -28.57
CA PRO A 474 -2.33 17.50 -29.70
C PRO A 474 -2.80 18.92 -29.36
N GLN A 475 -3.21 19.17 -28.11
CA GLN A 475 -3.64 20.51 -27.69
C GLN A 475 -2.48 21.53 -27.69
N PHE A 476 -1.26 21.08 -27.39
CA PHE A 476 -0.06 21.91 -27.52
C PHE A 476 0.31 22.14 -28.98
N GLU A 477 0.18 21.13 -29.84
CA GLU A 477 0.46 21.22 -31.28
C GLU A 477 -0.55 22.14 -32.00
N GLN A 478 -1.82 22.06 -31.61
CA GLN A 478 -2.93 22.86 -32.15
C GLN A 478 -3.02 24.26 -31.52
N ARG A 479 -2.09 24.63 -30.64
CA ARG A 479 -2.00 25.96 -29.99
C ARG A 479 -3.25 26.34 -29.16
N VAL A 480 -4.02 25.38 -28.67
CA VAL A 480 -5.16 25.66 -27.76
C VAL A 480 -4.72 25.85 -26.31
N VAL A 481 -3.50 25.43 -25.96
CA VAL A 481 -2.89 25.65 -24.64
C VAL A 481 -2.20 27.00 -24.62
N ARG A 482 -2.67 27.92 -23.77
CA ARG A 482 -2.01 29.20 -23.52
C ARG A 482 -0.78 29.00 -22.63
N LYS A 483 0.36 29.53 -23.07
CA LYS A 483 1.62 29.56 -22.32
C LYS A 483 2.10 31.00 -22.20
N THR A 484 2.46 31.43 -21.00
CA THR A 484 2.98 32.77 -20.75
C THR A 484 4.41 32.66 -20.25
N TYR A 485 5.32 33.44 -20.84
CA TYR A 485 6.72 33.49 -20.46
C TYR A 485 7.05 34.89 -19.97
N LEU A 486 7.78 34.97 -18.85
CA LEU A 486 8.38 36.22 -18.40
C LEU A 486 9.84 36.24 -18.83
N ALA A 487 10.22 37.24 -19.62
CA ALA A 487 11.58 37.42 -20.10
C ALA A 487 12.10 38.81 -19.75
N ARG A 488 13.38 38.90 -19.36
CA ARG A 488 14.09 40.17 -19.28
C ARG A 488 14.96 40.32 -20.52
N VAL A 489 14.66 41.32 -21.34
CA VAL A 489 15.35 41.59 -22.61
C VAL A 489 16.40 42.70 -22.47
N GLN A 490 17.37 42.73 -23.38
CA GLN A 490 18.32 43.83 -23.50
C GLN A 490 17.80 44.83 -24.54
N GLY A 491 17.66 46.09 -24.13
CA GLY A 491 17.02 47.15 -24.92
C GLY A 491 15.56 47.36 -24.52
N THR A 492 14.92 48.32 -25.17
CA THR A 492 13.51 48.68 -24.95
C THR A 492 12.76 48.47 -26.28
N PRO A 493 11.76 47.58 -26.33
CA PRO A 493 10.89 47.45 -27.48
C PRO A 493 10.22 48.80 -27.82
N ALA A 494 9.93 49.03 -29.10
CA ALA A 494 9.28 50.26 -29.53
C ALA A 494 7.79 50.31 -29.12
N GLU A 495 7.19 49.16 -28.90
CA GLU A 495 5.77 48.97 -28.59
C GLU A 495 5.63 48.12 -27.32
N ASP A 496 4.58 48.40 -26.52
CA ASP A 496 4.30 47.67 -25.28
C ASP A 496 3.74 46.26 -25.54
N VAL A 497 3.11 46.06 -26.69
CA VAL A 497 2.60 44.76 -27.17
C VAL A 497 2.90 44.67 -28.65
N PHE A 498 3.51 43.58 -29.09
CA PHE A 498 3.80 43.36 -30.50
C PHE A 498 3.80 41.87 -30.84
N HIS A 499 3.64 41.58 -32.13
CA HIS A 499 3.61 40.22 -32.64
C HIS A 499 4.86 39.93 -33.49
N CYS A 500 5.51 38.80 -33.23
CA CYS A 500 6.57 38.27 -34.05
C CYS A 500 6.12 36.97 -34.72
N ASP A 501 5.96 37.02 -36.05
CA ASP A 501 5.68 35.86 -36.91
C ASP A 501 6.87 35.66 -37.85
N VAL A 502 7.85 34.87 -37.41
CA VAL A 502 9.06 34.59 -38.19
C VAL A 502 9.39 33.12 -38.08
N GLY A 503 9.45 32.45 -39.23
CA GLY A 503 9.80 31.03 -39.31
C GLY A 503 11.17 30.71 -38.71
N ILE A 504 11.30 29.52 -38.13
CA ILE A 504 12.54 29.03 -37.49
C ILE A 504 13.16 27.90 -38.33
N ALA A 505 14.46 27.98 -38.60
CA ALA A 505 15.18 27.04 -39.47
C ALA A 505 15.01 25.56 -39.06
N LYS A 506 14.86 24.67 -40.06
CA LYS A 506 14.68 23.21 -39.89
C LYS A 506 15.93 22.45 -39.46
N SER A 507 17.10 23.06 -39.58
CA SER A 507 18.38 22.50 -39.10
C SER A 507 19.01 23.44 -38.07
N PRO A 508 19.73 22.90 -37.07
CA PRO A 508 20.50 23.73 -36.15
C PRO A 508 21.70 24.36 -36.89
N GLY A 509 21.95 25.63 -36.61
CA GLY A 509 23.17 26.33 -37.01
C GLY A 509 24.35 26.03 -36.08
N PRO A 510 25.45 26.81 -36.21
CA PRO A 510 26.62 26.69 -35.36
C PRO A 510 26.25 26.74 -33.87
N GLY A 511 26.81 25.83 -33.07
CA GLY A 511 26.52 25.75 -31.64
C GLY A 511 25.15 25.14 -31.28
N GLY A 512 24.37 24.67 -32.25
CA GLY A 512 23.08 24.02 -32.03
C GLY A 512 21.88 24.96 -32.01
N LEU A 513 22.10 26.28 -32.22
CA LEU A 513 21.04 27.29 -32.22
C LEU A 513 20.16 27.19 -33.45
N ARG A 514 18.87 27.46 -33.30
CA ARG A 514 17.93 27.58 -34.41
C ARG A 514 17.80 29.05 -34.78
N LEU A 515 18.13 29.39 -36.02
CA LEU A 515 18.11 30.78 -36.49
C LEU A 515 16.77 31.08 -37.19
N PRO A 516 16.36 32.35 -37.25
CA PRO A 516 15.25 32.77 -38.08
C PRO A 516 15.49 32.42 -39.56
N ASP A 517 14.45 31.89 -40.22
CA ASP A 517 14.42 31.54 -41.63
C ASP A 517 13.01 31.87 -42.18
N PRO A 518 12.81 33.10 -42.67
CA PRO A 518 11.51 33.55 -43.16
C PRO A 518 11.02 32.82 -44.41
N GLU A 519 11.92 32.21 -45.19
CA GLU A 519 11.58 31.63 -46.50
C GLU A 519 11.27 30.13 -46.42
N ALA A 520 12.02 29.38 -45.61
CA ALA A 520 11.93 27.91 -45.55
C ALA A 520 11.80 27.33 -44.13
N GLY A 521 11.68 28.20 -43.12
CA GLY A 521 11.53 27.84 -41.71
C GLY A 521 10.20 27.16 -41.38
N LEU A 522 10.12 26.62 -40.16
CA LEU A 522 8.87 26.16 -39.55
C LEU A 522 8.14 27.36 -38.94
N GLU A 523 6.82 27.42 -39.10
CA GLU A 523 5.98 28.49 -38.55
C GLU A 523 6.20 28.66 -37.03
N ALA A 524 6.41 29.91 -36.62
CA ALA A 524 6.56 30.29 -35.23
C ALA A 524 5.99 31.70 -35.02
N GLU A 525 5.06 31.79 -34.07
CA GLU A 525 4.33 33.00 -33.71
C GLU A 525 4.46 33.22 -32.20
N THR A 526 4.72 34.46 -31.79
CA THR A 526 4.84 34.86 -30.39
C THR A 526 4.32 36.29 -30.20
N GLU A 527 3.31 36.42 -29.35
CA GLU A 527 2.83 37.71 -28.82
C GLU A 527 3.69 38.08 -27.59
N PHE A 528 4.28 39.27 -27.62
CA PHE A 528 5.16 39.80 -26.57
C PHE A 528 4.45 40.80 -25.68
#